data_AF-A0AAQ5ZWL7-F1
#
_entry.id   AF-A0AAQ5ZWL7-F1
#
_cell.length_a   1.000
_cell.length_b   1.000
_cell.length_c   1.000
_cell.angle_alpha   90.00
_cell.angle_beta   90.00
_cell.angle_gamma   90.00
#
_symmetry.space_group_name_H-M   'P 1'
#
loop_
_entity.id
_entity.type
_entity.pdbx_description
1 polymer ?
#
loop_
_entity_poly.entity_id
_entity_poly.type
_entity_poly.pdbx_seq_one_letter_code
_entity_poly.pdbx_strand_id
1 'polypeptide(L)'
;MKGYYKRTPAYMPIRKQERRGCFAVPMVHSTYLVDLRKEASRQLAFYPPHPEYSWALDDVIVFAYSARMADVQMYICNKETYGYFPVPMRSLATLQDEAESFLHTHLEVMVKNSPLEPSSFLSLPPKQPNKMGFDEVFMINLVRRSDRRERMLRTLYEQELSCKVVAAVDGKALNMSDIEPMGIKMLPGYKDPYHGRPLTKGELGCFLSHYNIWKEIVDRGLKTSLVIEDDLRFEVFFRRRLQTLLQEVTTHKLDWDLIYIGRKRMQVDHPEKSVPKIHNLVEADYSYWTLGYMLSLQGAQKLLRAEPLSRMLPVDEFLPVMYNKHPVSEYMDHFERRDLRAFSAEPLLVYPTHYTGDAGYISDTETSVVWDNETVKTDWDRAKSRKTQEQGELSFEAQNSDVLQSELENWSARDEL
;
A
#
# COMPACT_ATOMS: atom_id res chain seq x y z
N MET A 1 -14.42 -38.39 -12.39
CA MET A 1 -13.26 -37.50 -12.11
C MET A 1 -12.69 -37.86 -10.76
N LYS A 2 -11.36 -37.92 -10.61
CA LYS A 2 -10.63 -38.42 -9.41
C LYS A 2 -10.64 -37.44 -8.21
N GLY A 3 -11.72 -36.71 -7.96
CA GLY A 3 -11.82 -35.79 -6.82
C GLY A 3 -10.97 -34.50 -6.87
N TYR A 4 -10.08 -34.34 -7.84
CA TYR A 4 -9.20 -33.16 -7.94
C TYR A 4 -9.93 -31.86 -8.35
N TYR A 5 -9.35 -30.73 -7.92
CA TYR A 5 -9.84 -29.38 -8.20
C TYR A 5 -10.05 -29.12 -9.69
N LYS A 6 -11.22 -28.56 -10.02
CA LYS A 6 -11.53 -28.01 -11.34
C LYS A 6 -12.29 -26.70 -11.18
N ARG A 7 -11.74 -25.61 -11.71
CA ARG A 7 -12.42 -24.31 -11.72
C ARG A 7 -13.59 -24.34 -12.70
N THR A 8 -14.78 -23.94 -12.23
CA THR A 8 -15.95 -23.75 -13.09
C THR A 8 -16.01 -22.30 -13.60
N PRO A 9 -16.73 -22.01 -14.71
CA PRO A 9 -16.97 -20.63 -15.14
C PRO A 9 -17.65 -19.76 -14.07
N ALA A 10 -18.43 -20.37 -13.17
CA ALA A 10 -19.11 -19.67 -12.07
C ALA A 10 -18.17 -19.34 -10.89
N TYR A 11 -16.98 -19.92 -10.81
CA TYR A 11 -16.09 -19.76 -9.66
C TYR A 11 -15.69 -18.29 -9.41
N MET A 12 -15.21 -17.58 -10.45
CA MET A 12 -14.75 -16.19 -10.29
C MET A 12 -15.90 -15.23 -9.94
N PRO A 13 -17.07 -15.28 -10.63
CA PRO A 13 -18.21 -14.44 -10.25
C PRO A 13 -18.73 -14.69 -8.82
N ILE A 14 -18.73 -15.95 -8.36
CA ILE A 14 -19.11 -16.27 -6.97
C ILE A 14 -18.05 -15.76 -5.99
N ARG A 15 -16.77 -16.02 -6.25
CA ARG A 15 -15.66 -15.59 -5.38
C ARG A 15 -15.57 -14.07 -5.25
N LYS A 16 -15.75 -13.34 -6.35
CA LYS A 16 -15.73 -11.87 -6.39
C LYS A 16 -17.04 -11.23 -5.91
N GLN A 17 -18.02 -12.05 -5.49
CA GLN A 17 -19.37 -11.61 -5.12
C GLN A 17 -20.11 -10.81 -6.21
N GLU A 18 -19.71 -10.93 -7.48
CA GLU A 18 -20.47 -10.42 -8.64
C GLU A 18 -21.80 -11.17 -8.77
N ARG A 19 -21.80 -12.46 -8.42
CA ARG A 19 -23.00 -13.29 -8.29
C ARG A 19 -23.20 -13.69 -6.84
N ARG A 20 -24.15 -13.05 -6.15
CA ARG A 20 -24.50 -13.34 -4.75
C ARG A 20 -25.59 -14.41 -4.64
N GLY A 21 -25.47 -15.32 -3.69
CA GLY A 21 -26.42 -16.42 -3.49
C GLY A 21 -25.87 -17.55 -2.62
N CYS A 22 -26.57 -18.68 -2.65
CA CYS A 22 -26.09 -19.95 -2.13
C CYS A 22 -26.05 -20.93 -3.29
N PHE A 23 -24.89 -21.56 -3.50
CA PHE A 23 -24.61 -22.36 -4.69
C PHE A 23 -24.28 -23.78 -4.26
N ALA A 24 -24.95 -24.75 -4.87
CA ALA A 24 -24.59 -26.16 -4.70
C ALA A 24 -23.18 -26.37 -5.24
N VAL A 25 -22.31 -26.96 -4.43
CA VAL A 25 -20.92 -27.26 -4.76
C VAL A 25 -20.60 -28.70 -4.39
N PRO A 26 -19.69 -29.37 -5.10
CA PRO A 26 -19.31 -30.74 -4.80
C PRO A 26 -18.46 -30.86 -3.52
N MET A 27 -17.88 -29.74 -3.06
CA MET A 27 -16.95 -29.69 -1.95
C MET A 27 -16.91 -28.26 -1.37
N VAL A 28 -16.90 -28.15 -0.05
CA VAL A 28 -16.55 -26.94 0.71
C VAL A 28 -15.31 -27.28 1.54
N HIS A 29 -14.52 -26.30 1.94
CA HIS A 29 -13.36 -26.49 2.83
C HIS A 29 -13.35 -25.45 3.97
N SER A 30 -12.57 -25.73 5.01
CA SER A 30 -12.27 -24.87 6.18
C SER A 30 -13.41 -24.62 7.17
N THR A 31 -14.56 -24.10 6.77
CA THR A 31 -15.64 -23.76 7.71
C THR A 31 -16.99 -24.18 7.15
N TYR A 32 -17.76 -24.89 7.96
CA TYR A 32 -19.05 -25.46 7.59
C TYR A 32 -20.06 -25.23 8.71
N LEU A 33 -21.33 -25.07 8.32
CA LEU A 33 -22.45 -25.14 9.24
C LEU A 33 -23.25 -26.40 8.91
N VAL A 34 -23.34 -27.33 9.86
CA VAL A 34 -24.04 -28.61 9.69
C VAL A 34 -25.23 -28.66 10.63
N ASP A 35 -26.42 -28.96 10.10
CA ASP A 35 -27.63 -29.15 10.90
C ASP A 35 -27.70 -30.56 11.49
N LEU A 36 -27.20 -30.73 12.71
CA LEU A 36 -27.14 -32.02 13.41
C LEU A 36 -28.51 -32.63 13.75
N ARG A 37 -29.62 -31.93 13.49
CA ARG A 37 -30.98 -32.45 13.72
C ARG A 37 -31.44 -33.39 12.59
N LYS A 38 -30.77 -33.37 11.43
CA LYS A 38 -31.11 -34.22 10.29
C LYS A 38 -30.50 -35.61 10.44
N GLU A 39 -31.26 -36.65 10.08
CA GLU A 39 -30.79 -38.04 10.12
C GLU A 39 -29.58 -38.26 9.19
N ALA A 40 -29.60 -37.69 7.99
CA ALA A 40 -28.50 -37.75 7.04
C ALA A 40 -27.19 -37.17 7.61
N SER A 41 -27.26 -36.19 8.51
CA SER A 41 -26.07 -35.61 9.15
C SER A 41 -25.36 -36.59 10.09
N ARG A 42 -26.05 -37.63 10.59
CA ARG A 42 -25.43 -38.71 11.38
C ARG A 42 -24.58 -39.65 10.55
N GLN A 43 -24.76 -39.65 9.22
CA GLN A 43 -23.99 -40.46 8.29
C GLN A 43 -22.73 -39.74 7.79
N LEU A 44 -22.55 -38.47 8.14
CA LEU A 44 -21.34 -37.71 7.84
C LEU A 44 -20.20 -38.20 8.73
N ALA A 45 -19.15 -38.72 8.10
CA ALA A 45 -17.98 -39.23 8.80
C ALA A 45 -16.70 -38.91 7.99
N PHE A 46 -15.67 -38.44 8.70
CA PHE A 46 -14.32 -38.39 8.16
C PHE A 46 -13.60 -39.74 8.37
N TYR A 47 -13.75 -40.37 9.53
CA TYR A 47 -13.07 -41.62 9.85
C TYR A 47 -13.99 -42.61 10.60
N PRO A 48 -13.96 -43.92 10.27
CA PRO A 48 -13.25 -44.50 9.11
C PRO A 48 -13.85 -44.00 7.79
N PRO A 49 -13.07 -43.91 6.69
CA PRO A 49 -13.61 -43.58 5.38
C PRO A 49 -14.72 -44.56 4.98
N HIS A 50 -15.66 -44.10 4.14
CA HIS A 50 -16.72 -44.95 3.60
C HIS A 50 -16.11 -46.21 2.95
N PRO A 51 -16.71 -47.41 3.08
CA PRO A 51 -16.13 -48.66 2.56
C PRO A 51 -15.81 -48.67 1.05
N GLU A 52 -16.51 -47.85 0.27
CA GLU A 52 -16.30 -47.69 -1.17
C GLU A 52 -15.29 -46.58 -1.55
N TYR A 53 -14.73 -45.88 -0.56
CA TYR A 53 -13.72 -44.87 -0.78
C TYR A 53 -12.37 -45.51 -1.12
N SER A 54 -11.83 -45.16 -2.29
CA SER A 54 -10.60 -45.76 -2.84
C SER A 54 -9.54 -44.74 -3.26
N TRP A 55 -9.72 -43.47 -2.87
CA TRP A 55 -8.79 -42.38 -3.23
C TRP A 55 -7.79 -42.11 -2.11
N ALA A 56 -6.91 -41.12 -2.30
CA ALA A 56 -5.97 -40.70 -1.27
C ALA A 56 -6.70 -40.27 0.00
N LEU A 57 -6.12 -40.56 1.17
CA LEU A 57 -6.68 -40.14 2.46
C LEU A 57 -6.43 -38.64 2.65
N ASP A 58 -7.46 -37.86 2.34
CA ASP A 58 -7.52 -36.40 2.48
C ASP A 58 -8.83 -36.07 3.19
N ASP A 59 -8.77 -35.28 4.25
CA ASP A 59 -9.91 -35.04 5.14
C ASP A 59 -11.06 -34.30 4.48
N VAL A 60 -10.74 -33.33 3.63
CA VAL A 60 -11.73 -32.58 2.85
C VAL A 60 -12.40 -33.48 1.82
N ILE A 61 -11.62 -34.27 1.07
CA ILE A 61 -12.15 -35.15 0.01
C ILE A 61 -12.96 -36.31 0.62
N VAL A 62 -12.48 -36.91 1.71
CA VAL A 62 -13.19 -38.00 2.40
C VAL A 62 -14.51 -37.49 2.96
N PHE A 63 -14.51 -36.33 3.61
CA PHE A 63 -15.74 -35.72 4.14
C PHE A 63 -16.74 -35.39 3.02
N ALA A 64 -16.28 -34.79 1.92
CA ALA A 64 -17.14 -34.49 0.77
C ALA A 64 -17.71 -35.77 0.12
N TYR A 65 -16.92 -36.84 0.05
CA TYR A 65 -17.39 -38.14 -0.41
C TYR A 65 -18.46 -38.72 0.53
N SER A 66 -18.23 -38.67 1.84
CA SER A 66 -19.20 -39.11 2.85
C SER A 66 -20.51 -38.33 2.74
N ALA A 67 -20.45 -37.00 2.59
CA ALA A 67 -21.62 -36.17 2.37
C ALA A 67 -22.40 -36.58 1.11
N ARG A 68 -21.70 -36.86 0.02
CA ARG A 68 -22.33 -37.33 -1.22
C ARG A 68 -23.01 -38.71 -1.05
N MET A 69 -22.38 -39.65 -0.35
CA MET A 69 -22.98 -40.97 -0.10
C MET A 69 -24.19 -40.92 0.82
N ALA A 70 -24.21 -39.94 1.73
CA ALA A 70 -25.34 -39.67 2.62
C ALA A 70 -26.44 -38.79 1.98
N ASP A 71 -26.36 -38.50 0.68
CA ASP A 71 -27.25 -37.59 -0.06
C ASP A 71 -27.34 -36.18 0.56
N VAL A 72 -26.24 -35.71 1.15
CA VAL A 72 -26.10 -34.38 1.75
C VAL A 72 -25.43 -33.43 0.76
N GLN A 73 -26.21 -32.54 0.15
CA GLN A 73 -25.70 -31.50 -0.73
C GLN A 73 -24.96 -30.41 0.05
N MET A 74 -23.72 -30.14 -0.36
CA MET A 74 -22.93 -29.02 0.18
C MET A 74 -23.25 -27.72 -0.57
N TYR A 75 -23.22 -26.60 0.15
CA TYR A 75 -23.47 -25.27 -0.40
C TYR A 75 -22.39 -24.28 0.02
N ILE A 76 -22.00 -23.39 -0.89
CA ILE A 76 -21.25 -22.18 -0.56
C ILE A 76 -22.20 -20.98 -0.63
N CYS A 77 -22.25 -20.18 0.43
CA CYS A 77 -23.06 -18.97 0.49
C CYS A 77 -22.15 -17.75 0.56
N ASN A 78 -22.38 -16.77 -0.31
CA ASN A 78 -21.69 -15.48 -0.34
C ASN A 78 -22.70 -14.31 -0.27
N LYS A 79 -23.86 -14.58 0.32
CA LYS A 79 -24.90 -13.56 0.53
C LYS A 79 -24.40 -12.45 1.43
N GLU A 80 -23.54 -12.75 2.39
CA GLU A 80 -22.85 -11.79 3.25
C GLU A 80 -21.34 -12.08 3.25
N THR A 81 -20.55 -11.14 3.76
CA THR A 81 -19.14 -11.39 4.08
C THR A 81 -19.05 -12.07 5.44
N TYR A 82 -18.82 -13.38 5.43
CA TYR A 82 -18.75 -14.20 6.65
C TYR A 82 -17.38 -14.17 7.33
N GLY A 83 -16.32 -13.81 6.60
CA GLY A 83 -14.96 -13.79 7.11
C GLY A 83 -13.93 -13.71 6.00
N TYR A 84 -12.67 -13.84 6.41
CA TYR A 84 -11.50 -13.73 5.54
C TYR A 84 -10.55 -14.90 5.84
N PHE A 85 -9.82 -15.35 4.83
CA PHE A 85 -8.80 -16.38 4.97
C PHE A 85 -7.42 -15.78 4.72
N PRO A 86 -6.43 -16.10 5.57
CA PRO A 86 -5.05 -15.79 5.23
C PRO A 86 -4.64 -16.58 3.98
N VAL A 87 -3.67 -16.04 3.25
CA VAL A 87 -3.08 -16.74 2.11
C VAL A 87 -2.30 -17.95 2.64
N PRO A 88 -2.59 -19.18 2.17
CA PRO A 88 -1.85 -20.35 2.59
C PRO A 88 -0.35 -20.20 2.31
N MET A 89 0.46 -20.44 3.34
CA MET A 89 1.92 -20.36 3.24
C MET A 89 2.51 -21.66 2.69
N ARG A 90 3.76 -21.59 2.20
CA ARG A 90 4.51 -22.75 1.73
C ARG A 90 4.82 -23.72 2.88
N SER A 91 5.08 -24.98 2.54
CA SER A 91 5.42 -26.03 3.52
C SER A 91 6.66 -25.75 4.39
N LEU A 92 7.53 -24.83 3.95
CA LEU A 92 8.74 -24.41 4.68
C LEU A 92 8.53 -23.14 5.53
N ALA A 93 7.32 -22.57 5.56
CA ALA A 93 7.04 -21.36 6.31
C ALA A 93 7.10 -21.62 7.82
N THR A 94 7.65 -20.65 8.56
CA THR A 94 7.72 -20.71 10.02
C THR A 94 6.42 -20.20 10.65
N LEU A 95 6.21 -20.48 11.94
CA LEU A 95 5.10 -19.89 12.71
C LEU A 95 5.15 -18.36 12.72
N GLN A 96 6.35 -17.78 12.66
CA GLN A 96 6.53 -16.34 12.55
C GLN A 96 6.02 -15.81 11.20
N ASP A 97 6.33 -16.51 10.10
CA ASP A 97 5.83 -16.13 8.78
C ASP A 97 4.30 -16.24 8.69
N GLU A 98 3.71 -17.26 9.33
CA GLU A 98 2.25 -17.39 9.43
C GLU A 98 1.62 -16.25 10.24
N ALA A 99 2.23 -15.86 11.36
CA ALA A 99 1.77 -14.72 12.16
C ALA A 99 1.83 -13.40 11.39
N GLU A 100 2.90 -13.16 10.60
CA GLU A 100 3.03 -11.97 9.76
C GLU A 100 2.05 -11.97 8.57
N SER A 101 1.77 -13.15 7.98
CA SER A 101 0.75 -13.31 6.93
C SER A 101 -0.67 -13.08 7.46
N PHE A 102 -0.96 -13.58 8.67
CA PHE A 102 -2.23 -13.32 9.35
C PHE A 102 -2.40 -11.83 9.65
N LEU A 103 -1.35 -11.17 10.18
CA LEU A 103 -1.35 -9.73 10.40
C LEU A 103 -1.63 -8.97 9.10
N HIS A 104 -0.93 -9.29 8.01
CA HIS A 104 -1.19 -8.66 6.71
C HIS A 104 -2.66 -8.80 6.28
N THR A 105 -3.24 -9.99 6.41
CA THR A 105 -4.67 -10.24 6.11
C THR A 105 -5.58 -9.37 6.98
N HIS A 106 -5.30 -9.27 8.28
CA HIS A 106 -6.04 -8.41 9.20
C HIS A 106 -6.00 -6.94 8.77
N LEU A 107 -4.83 -6.43 8.39
CA LEU A 107 -4.66 -5.05 7.94
C LEU A 107 -5.37 -4.77 6.61
N GLU A 108 -5.31 -5.70 5.66
CA GLU A 108 -6.01 -5.58 4.36
C GLU A 108 -7.53 -5.47 4.53
N VAL A 109 -8.11 -6.20 5.50
CA VAL A 109 -9.55 -6.08 5.81
C VAL A 109 -9.90 -4.66 6.25
N MET A 110 -9.04 -4.02 7.04
CA MET A 110 -9.24 -2.66 7.58
C MET A 110 -9.14 -1.56 6.53
N VAL A 111 -8.70 -1.87 5.30
CA VAL A 111 -8.67 -0.88 4.21
C VAL A 111 -10.09 -0.48 3.79
N LYS A 112 -11.02 -1.44 3.75
CA LYS A 112 -12.40 -1.23 3.28
C LYS A 112 -13.46 -1.43 4.35
N ASN A 113 -13.10 -2.05 5.47
CA ASN A 113 -14.04 -2.43 6.52
C ASN A 113 -13.61 -1.85 7.86
N SER A 114 -14.54 -1.82 8.80
CA SER A 114 -14.21 -1.52 10.19
C SER A 114 -13.16 -2.50 10.72
N PRO A 115 -12.33 -2.06 11.69
CA PRO A 115 -11.35 -2.94 12.29
C PRO A 115 -11.93 -4.24 12.84
N LEU A 116 -11.22 -5.35 12.64
CA LEU A 116 -11.57 -6.62 13.27
C LEU A 116 -11.16 -6.57 14.75
N GLU A 117 -12.13 -6.77 15.63
CA GLU A 117 -11.90 -6.89 17.07
C GLU A 117 -11.59 -8.33 17.46
N PRO A 118 -10.62 -8.55 18.37
CA PRO A 118 -10.41 -9.87 18.93
C PRO A 118 -11.64 -10.31 19.73
N SER A 119 -11.85 -11.63 19.81
CA SER A 119 -12.88 -12.22 20.65
C SER A 119 -12.71 -11.77 22.10
N SER A 120 -13.81 -11.49 22.80
CA SER A 120 -13.80 -11.11 24.22
C SER A 120 -13.27 -12.22 25.15
N PHE A 121 -13.09 -13.44 24.61
CA PHE A 121 -12.54 -14.59 25.31
C PHE A 121 -11.03 -14.76 25.10
N LEU A 122 -10.40 -13.90 24.30
CA LEU A 122 -8.96 -13.91 24.07
C LEU A 122 -8.30 -12.77 24.84
N SER A 123 -7.28 -13.10 25.62
CA SER A 123 -6.40 -12.11 26.24
C SER A 123 -5.14 -11.98 25.39
N LEU A 124 -4.98 -10.86 24.71
CA LEU A 124 -3.77 -10.57 23.93
C LEU A 124 -2.83 -9.69 24.76
N PRO A 125 -1.50 -9.96 24.73
CA PRO A 125 -0.55 -9.08 25.37
C PRO A 125 -0.58 -7.69 24.69
N PRO A 126 -0.34 -6.60 25.44
CA PRO A 126 -0.24 -5.28 24.84
C PRO A 126 0.96 -5.23 23.90
N LYS A 127 0.76 -4.64 22.73
CA LYS A 127 1.83 -4.39 21.76
C LYS A 127 2.82 -3.36 22.32
N GLN A 128 4.06 -3.42 21.86
CA GLN A 128 5.13 -2.50 22.29
C GLN A 128 5.69 -1.73 21.10
N PRO A 129 4.98 -0.69 20.63
CA PRO A 129 5.40 0.08 19.46
C PRO A 129 6.79 0.72 19.65
N ASN A 130 7.60 0.65 18.61
CA ASN A 130 8.91 1.31 18.56
C ASN A 130 9.14 1.94 17.19
N LYS A 131 10.23 2.68 17.04
CA LYS A 131 10.58 3.37 15.79
C LYS A 131 11.45 2.53 14.85
N MET A 132 11.61 1.23 15.09
CA MET A 132 12.36 0.30 14.21
C MET A 132 13.80 0.74 13.83
N GLY A 133 14.46 1.54 14.67
CA GLY A 133 15.81 2.07 14.42
C GLY A 133 15.85 3.45 13.75
N PHE A 134 14.70 4.03 13.38
CA PHE A 134 14.59 5.42 12.97
C PHE A 134 14.63 6.37 14.17
N ASP A 135 15.20 7.56 13.98
CA ASP A 135 15.16 8.61 15.01
C ASP A 135 13.73 9.14 15.21
N GLU A 136 13.00 9.26 14.10
CA GLU A 136 11.58 9.60 14.06
C GLU A 136 10.85 8.91 12.91
N VAL A 137 9.59 8.56 13.17
CA VAL A 137 8.66 8.10 12.14
C VAL A 137 7.54 9.12 12.09
N PHE A 138 7.38 9.80 10.97
CA PHE A 138 6.36 10.83 10.76
C PHE A 138 5.19 10.24 9.97
N MET A 139 3.98 10.45 10.46
CA MET A 139 2.75 10.15 9.73
C MET A 139 2.03 11.46 9.39
N ILE A 140 1.92 11.76 8.10
CA ILE A 140 1.25 12.96 7.59
C ILE A 140 -0.26 12.68 7.52
N ASN A 141 -1.04 13.50 8.22
CA ASN A 141 -2.51 13.41 8.18
C ASN A 141 -3.14 14.79 8.25
N LEU A 142 -4.14 15.02 7.41
CA LEU A 142 -5.01 16.19 7.51
C LEU A 142 -5.90 16.04 8.76
N VAL A 143 -5.92 17.07 9.62
CA VAL A 143 -6.69 17.03 10.89
C VAL A 143 -8.17 16.67 10.68
N ARG A 144 -8.76 17.11 9.57
CA ARG A 144 -10.16 16.82 9.21
C ARG A 144 -10.41 15.35 8.78
N ARG A 145 -9.36 14.58 8.45
CA ARG A 145 -9.42 13.18 8.03
C ARG A 145 -9.20 12.24 9.23
N SER A 146 -10.09 12.36 10.22
CA SER A 146 -10.04 11.49 11.41
C SER A 146 -10.28 10.02 11.08
N ASP A 147 -11.05 9.75 10.02
CA ASP A 147 -11.29 8.43 9.44
C ASP A 147 -9.97 7.73 9.05
N ARG A 148 -9.13 8.43 8.27
CA ARG A 148 -7.83 7.91 7.83
C ARG A 148 -6.86 7.79 8.99
N ARG A 149 -6.87 8.79 9.89
CA ARG A 149 -6.02 8.80 11.08
C ARG A 149 -6.28 7.61 11.98
N GLU A 150 -7.53 7.33 12.30
CA GLU A 150 -7.90 6.21 13.17
C GLU A 150 -7.47 4.86 12.59
N ARG A 151 -7.78 4.63 11.30
CA ARG A 151 -7.34 3.43 10.56
C ARG A 151 -5.82 3.27 10.59
N MET A 152 -5.08 4.34 10.31
CA MET A 152 -3.62 4.27 10.26
C MET A 152 -2.98 4.09 11.62
N LEU A 153 -3.46 4.78 12.66
CA LEU A 153 -2.95 4.59 14.02
C LEU A 153 -3.17 3.16 14.50
N ARG A 154 -4.32 2.55 14.17
CA ARG A 154 -4.58 1.15 14.48
C ARG A 154 -3.67 0.20 13.70
N THR A 155 -3.53 0.43 12.40
CA THR A 155 -2.61 -0.34 11.55
C THR A 155 -1.16 -0.29 12.06
N LEU A 156 -0.69 0.90 12.45
CA LEU A 156 0.64 1.11 12.99
C LEU A 156 0.82 0.45 14.36
N TYR A 157 -0.20 0.47 15.22
CA TYR A 157 -0.19 -0.25 16.49
C TYR A 157 -0.06 -1.76 16.30
N GLU A 158 -0.81 -2.36 15.35
CA GLU A 158 -0.72 -3.79 15.03
C GLU A 158 0.66 -4.18 14.46
N GLN A 159 1.30 -3.28 13.71
CA GLN A 159 2.67 -3.40 13.19
C GLN A 159 3.76 -3.07 14.23
N GLU A 160 3.38 -2.70 15.45
CA GLU A 160 4.27 -2.25 16.53
C GLU A 160 5.19 -1.09 16.09
N LEU A 161 4.65 -0.18 15.27
CA LEU A 161 5.34 0.98 14.76
C LEU A 161 4.84 2.25 15.46
N SER A 162 5.71 2.85 16.27
CA SER A 162 5.44 4.16 16.88
C SER A 162 5.68 5.26 15.86
N CYS A 163 4.79 6.26 15.82
CA CYS A 163 4.96 7.44 14.97
C CYS A 163 4.57 8.74 15.68
N LYS A 164 5.10 9.85 15.16
CA LYS A 164 4.62 11.20 15.41
C LYS A 164 3.61 11.57 14.31
N VAL A 165 2.38 11.86 14.70
CA VAL A 165 1.37 12.41 13.78
C VAL A 165 1.72 13.87 13.50
N VAL A 166 1.91 14.20 12.22
CA VAL A 166 2.14 15.55 11.73
C VAL A 166 0.84 16.07 11.15
N ALA A 167 0.35 17.18 11.68
CA ALA A 167 -0.79 17.88 11.12
C ALA A 167 -0.41 18.41 9.73
N ALA A 168 -0.95 17.79 8.69
CA ALA A 168 -0.76 18.22 7.32
C ALA A 168 -1.34 19.62 7.10
N VAL A 169 -0.69 20.40 6.25
CA VAL A 169 -1.19 21.71 5.83
C VAL A 169 -2.43 21.51 4.97
N ASP A 170 -3.55 22.02 5.44
CA ASP A 170 -4.80 21.98 4.70
C ASP A 170 -4.80 23.03 3.60
N GLY A 171 -4.44 22.60 2.39
CA GLY A 171 -4.50 23.42 1.19
C GLY A 171 -5.83 24.17 1.02
N LYS A 172 -6.96 23.51 1.30
CA LYS A 172 -8.30 24.13 1.14
C LYS A 172 -8.54 25.26 2.14
N ALA A 173 -7.83 25.26 3.26
CA ALA A 173 -7.92 26.30 4.28
C ALA A 173 -6.92 27.45 4.06
N LEU A 174 -5.94 27.29 3.17
CA LEU A 174 -4.96 28.34 2.86
C LEU A 174 -5.60 29.50 2.08
N ASN A 175 -5.34 30.72 2.55
CA ASN A 175 -5.70 31.97 1.85
C ASN A 175 -4.44 32.73 1.41
N MET A 176 -4.62 33.80 0.62
CA MET A 176 -3.50 34.60 0.12
C MET A 176 -2.65 35.24 1.22
N SER A 177 -3.26 35.65 2.34
CA SER A 177 -2.52 36.23 3.47
C SER A 177 -1.63 35.22 4.21
N ASP A 178 -1.92 33.91 4.10
CA ASP A 178 -1.03 32.86 4.61
C ASP A 178 0.14 32.59 3.64
N ILE A 179 -0.11 32.69 2.32
CA ILE A 179 0.83 32.32 1.26
C ILE A 179 1.86 33.43 0.99
N GLU A 180 1.44 34.70 0.93
CA GLU A 180 2.32 35.82 0.61
C GLU A 180 3.55 35.94 1.54
N PRO A 181 3.41 35.83 2.87
CA PRO A 181 4.55 35.90 3.79
C PRO A 181 5.54 34.75 3.63
N MET A 182 5.11 33.61 3.08
CA MET A 182 5.95 32.43 2.86
C MET A 182 6.86 32.59 1.64
N GLY A 183 6.69 33.65 0.84
CA GLY A 183 7.51 33.92 -0.35
C GLY A 183 7.35 32.87 -1.44
N ILE A 184 6.20 32.18 -1.45
CA ILE A 184 5.94 31.09 -2.40
C ILE A 184 5.80 31.65 -3.80
N LYS A 185 6.65 31.17 -4.71
CA LYS A 185 6.63 31.52 -6.12
C LYS A 185 6.60 30.24 -6.93
N MET A 186 5.60 30.15 -7.79
CA MET A 186 5.49 29.03 -8.73
C MET A 186 6.67 29.02 -9.69
N LEU A 187 7.14 27.83 -10.05
CA LEU A 187 8.12 27.67 -11.12
C LEU A 187 7.55 28.26 -12.43
N PRO A 188 8.25 29.19 -13.09
CA PRO A 188 7.80 29.74 -14.37
C PRO A 188 7.58 28.63 -15.40
N GLY A 189 6.44 28.65 -16.10
CA GLY A 189 6.13 27.68 -17.14
C GLY A 189 5.62 26.32 -16.65
N TYR A 190 5.56 26.08 -15.34
CA TYR A 190 4.97 24.86 -14.81
C TYR A 190 3.48 24.76 -15.17
N LYS A 191 3.11 23.61 -15.72
CA LYS A 191 1.73 23.18 -15.94
C LYS A 191 1.66 21.70 -15.60
N ASP A 192 0.68 21.33 -14.78
CA ASP A 192 0.30 19.95 -14.50
C ASP A 192 0.29 19.15 -15.82
N PRO A 193 1.12 18.09 -15.96
CA PRO A 193 1.25 17.34 -17.20
C PRO A 193 -0.06 16.72 -17.70
N TYR A 194 -1.03 16.49 -16.81
CA TYR A 194 -2.29 15.83 -17.11
C TYR A 194 -3.42 16.80 -17.45
N HIS A 195 -3.44 17.98 -16.82
CA HIS A 195 -4.54 18.94 -16.95
C HIS A 195 -4.13 20.28 -17.58
N GLY A 196 -2.82 20.52 -17.77
CA GLY A 196 -2.31 21.77 -18.33
C GLY A 196 -2.53 22.99 -17.43
N ARG A 197 -2.76 22.80 -16.12
CA ARG A 197 -3.11 23.83 -15.14
C ARG A 197 -1.96 24.14 -14.16
N PRO A 198 -1.95 25.31 -13.50
CA PRO A 198 -1.07 25.55 -12.36
C PRO A 198 -1.37 24.65 -11.16
N LEU A 199 -0.51 24.70 -10.15
CA LEU A 199 -0.66 23.94 -8.89
C LEU A 199 -2.04 24.17 -8.24
N THR A 200 -2.57 23.14 -7.62
CA THR A 200 -3.77 23.25 -6.78
C THR A 200 -3.41 23.64 -5.36
N LYS A 201 -4.34 24.24 -4.62
CA LYS A 201 -4.12 24.50 -3.18
C LYS A 201 -3.82 23.21 -2.40
N GLY A 202 -4.39 22.08 -2.80
CA GLY A 202 -4.16 20.78 -2.19
C GLY A 202 -2.75 20.24 -2.42
N GLU A 203 -2.22 20.34 -3.64
CA GLU A 203 -0.81 20.04 -3.95
C GLU A 203 0.14 20.95 -3.16
N LEU A 204 -0.22 22.23 -3.00
CA LEU A 204 0.51 23.18 -2.16
C LEU A 204 0.55 22.72 -0.70
N GLY A 205 -0.60 22.34 -0.14
CA GLY A 205 -0.70 21.80 1.21
C GLY A 205 0.11 20.50 1.41
N CYS A 206 0.08 19.60 0.43
CA CYS A 206 0.91 18.39 0.42
C CYS A 206 2.39 18.76 0.48
N PHE A 207 2.87 19.58 -0.45
CA PHE A 207 4.28 20.01 -0.49
C PHE A 207 4.72 20.65 0.84
N LEU A 208 3.92 21.58 1.37
CA LEU A 208 4.24 22.27 2.63
C LEU A 208 4.29 21.30 3.82
N SER A 209 3.47 20.24 3.83
CA SER A 209 3.51 19.20 4.85
C SER A 209 4.85 18.45 4.85
N HIS A 210 5.34 18.06 3.67
CA HIS A 210 6.66 17.43 3.53
C HIS A 210 7.80 18.41 3.84
N TYR A 211 7.72 19.65 3.36
CA TYR A 211 8.69 20.70 3.62
C TYR A 211 8.87 20.97 5.11
N ASN A 212 7.78 21.03 5.88
CA ASN A 212 7.83 21.20 7.33
C ASN A 212 8.53 20.03 8.03
N ILE A 213 8.35 18.81 7.55
CA ILE A 213 9.07 17.64 8.06
C ILE A 213 10.56 17.73 7.73
N TRP A 214 10.93 18.15 6.51
CA TRP A 214 12.34 18.33 6.15
C TRP A 214 13.02 19.36 7.05
N LYS A 215 12.34 20.48 7.35
CA LYS A 215 12.80 21.48 8.32
C LYS A 215 12.98 20.86 9.70
N GLU A 216 11.99 20.14 10.19
CA GLU A 216 12.06 19.50 11.52
C GLU A 216 13.22 18.50 11.61
N ILE A 217 13.46 17.71 10.55
CA ILE A 217 14.59 16.78 10.48
C ILE A 217 15.92 17.52 10.63
N VAL A 218 16.09 18.65 9.92
CA VAL A 218 17.31 19.46 10.01
C VAL A 218 17.44 20.13 11.38
N ASP A 219 16.37 20.77 11.87
CA ASP A 219 16.36 21.51 13.13
C ASP A 219 16.66 20.60 14.34
N ARG A 220 16.15 19.36 14.31
CA ARG A 220 16.40 18.34 15.35
C ARG A 220 17.66 17.51 15.11
N GLY A 221 18.30 17.62 13.94
CA GLY A 221 19.46 16.81 13.57
C GLY A 221 19.16 15.31 13.47
N LEU A 222 17.97 14.93 12.99
CA LEU A 222 17.55 13.52 12.86
C LEU A 222 18.32 12.87 11.70
N LYS A 223 19.17 11.88 12.00
CA LYS A 223 20.04 11.21 11.03
C LYS A 223 19.23 10.39 10.03
N THR A 224 18.21 9.69 10.51
CA THR A 224 17.40 8.81 9.68
C THR A 224 15.95 8.85 10.13
N SER A 225 15.06 9.26 9.22
CA SER A 225 13.63 9.38 9.48
C SER A 225 12.81 8.59 8.47
N LEU A 226 11.67 8.08 8.89
CA LEU A 226 10.65 7.50 8.01
C LEU A 226 9.49 8.49 7.88
N VAL A 227 9.04 8.77 6.66
CA VAL A 227 7.87 9.60 6.40
C VAL A 227 6.84 8.74 5.68
N ILE A 228 5.60 8.73 6.17
CA ILE A 228 4.47 8.02 5.58
C ILE A 228 3.21 8.89 5.53
N GLU A 229 2.38 8.69 4.52
CA GLU A 229 1.06 9.31 4.37
C GLU A 229 -0.04 8.44 5.02
N ASP A 230 -1.27 8.98 5.12
CA ASP A 230 -2.38 8.36 5.86
C ASP A 230 -3.28 7.42 5.04
N ASP A 231 -3.06 7.31 3.73
CA ASP A 231 -3.90 6.59 2.79
C ASP A 231 -3.18 5.43 2.07
N LEU A 232 -2.22 4.83 2.77
CA LEU A 232 -1.51 3.62 2.35
C LEU A 232 -1.96 2.33 3.07
N ARG A 233 -1.57 1.19 2.50
CA ARG A 233 -1.62 -0.16 3.05
C ARG A 233 -0.21 -0.77 3.03
N PHE A 234 0.04 -1.74 3.91
CA PHE A 234 1.36 -2.34 4.11
C PHE A 234 1.46 -3.72 3.45
N GLU A 235 2.58 -3.96 2.77
CA GLU A 235 2.87 -5.25 2.15
C GLU A 235 3.14 -6.34 3.21
N VAL A 236 2.97 -7.61 2.83
CA VAL A 236 3.33 -8.73 3.68
C VAL A 236 4.82 -8.63 4.09
N PHE A 237 5.10 -8.99 5.35
CA PHE A 237 6.44 -8.89 5.96
C PHE A 237 7.03 -7.46 6.01
N PHE A 238 6.20 -6.41 5.92
CA PHE A 238 6.61 -5.00 5.92
C PHE A 238 7.71 -4.68 6.96
N ARG A 239 7.45 -4.99 8.24
CA ARG A 239 8.33 -4.66 9.35
C ARG A 239 9.71 -5.30 9.16
N ARG A 240 9.75 -6.61 8.92
CA ARG A 240 10.99 -7.37 8.69
C ARG A 240 11.75 -6.81 7.48
N ARG A 241 11.07 -6.59 6.36
CA ARG A 241 11.68 -6.07 5.12
C ARG A 241 12.26 -4.67 5.30
N LEU A 242 11.56 -3.78 6.00
CA LEU A 242 12.05 -2.43 6.27
C LEU A 242 13.24 -2.42 7.22
N GLN A 243 13.23 -3.27 8.26
CA GLN A 243 14.36 -3.42 9.18
C GLN A 243 15.60 -3.98 8.48
N THR A 244 15.43 -5.02 7.65
CA THR A 244 16.52 -5.57 6.82
C THR A 244 17.09 -4.50 5.91
N LEU A 245 16.24 -3.75 5.21
CA LEU A 245 16.69 -2.65 4.33
C LEU A 245 17.51 -1.62 5.11
N LEU A 246 17.01 -1.15 6.27
CA LEU A 246 17.73 -0.19 7.12
C LEU A 246 19.08 -0.75 7.63
N GLN A 247 19.10 -2.04 7.99
CA GLN A 247 20.32 -2.71 8.42
C GLN A 247 21.34 -2.81 7.30
N GLU A 248 20.93 -3.19 6.08
CA GLU A 248 21.83 -3.35 4.93
C GLU A 248 22.40 -2.02 4.46
N VAL A 249 21.58 -0.97 4.34
CA VAL A 249 22.09 0.37 3.97
C VAL A 249 23.11 0.89 4.99
N THR A 250 22.91 0.57 6.28
CA THR A 250 23.84 0.94 7.35
C THR A 250 25.13 0.11 7.29
N THR A 251 25.00 -1.21 7.17
CA THR A 251 26.12 -2.17 7.14
C THR A 251 27.04 -1.92 5.96
N HIS A 252 26.44 -1.73 4.77
CA HIS A 252 27.17 -1.47 3.54
C HIS A 252 27.55 0.00 3.35
N LYS A 253 27.18 0.87 4.30
CA LYS A 253 27.48 2.31 4.28
C LYS A 253 27.06 2.95 2.95
N LEU A 254 25.85 2.61 2.48
CA LEU A 254 25.31 3.22 1.27
C LEU A 254 25.21 4.72 1.48
N ASP A 255 25.70 5.48 0.52
CA ASP A 255 25.59 6.93 0.51
C ASP A 255 24.24 7.32 -0.11
N TRP A 256 23.20 7.48 0.72
CA TRP A 256 21.82 7.70 0.31
C TRP A 256 21.21 8.94 0.97
N ASP A 257 20.31 9.61 0.23
CA ASP A 257 19.57 10.76 0.71
C ASP A 257 18.09 10.45 0.92
N LEU A 258 17.49 9.74 -0.05
CA LEU A 258 16.08 9.37 -0.06
C LEU A 258 15.92 7.92 -0.51
N ILE A 259 15.08 7.14 0.17
CA ILE A 259 14.68 5.79 -0.28
C ILE A 259 13.17 5.70 -0.28
N TYR A 260 12.55 5.59 -1.45
CA TYR A 260 11.12 5.34 -1.55
C TYR A 260 10.77 3.95 -1.02
N ILE A 261 9.71 3.89 -0.20
CA ILE A 261 9.11 2.62 0.24
C ILE A 261 7.70 2.43 -0.33
N GLY A 262 7.09 3.52 -0.82
CA GLY A 262 5.87 3.53 -1.60
C GLY A 262 5.85 4.73 -2.53
N ARG A 263 5.68 4.45 -3.83
CA ARG A 263 5.62 5.43 -4.92
C ARG A 263 4.86 4.84 -6.11
N LYS A 264 4.56 5.66 -7.11
CA LYS A 264 4.19 5.22 -8.46
C LYS A 264 5.39 5.35 -9.38
N ARG A 265 5.85 4.25 -9.93
CA ARG A 265 6.92 4.25 -10.91
C ARG A 265 6.35 4.65 -12.27
N MET A 266 6.92 5.67 -12.91
CA MET A 266 6.41 6.16 -14.20
C MET A 266 7.12 5.56 -15.40
N GLN A 267 8.33 5.06 -15.22
CA GLN A 267 9.08 4.37 -16.27
C GLN A 267 8.92 2.85 -16.15
N VAL A 268 8.07 2.25 -16.98
CA VAL A 268 7.76 0.81 -16.93
C VAL A 268 8.50 -0.03 -17.98
N ASP A 269 8.99 0.58 -19.06
CA ASP A 269 9.50 -0.17 -20.22
C ASP A 269 10.82 -0.92 -19.98
N HIS A 270 11.59 -0.53 -18.96
CA HIS A 270 12.88 -1.13 -18.66
C HIS A 270 13.08 -1.23 -17.15
N PRO A 271 13.66 -2.29 -16.60
CA PRO A 271 13.87 -2.43 -15.16
C PRO A 271 14.81 -1.35 -14.61
N GLU A 272 14.56 -0.90 -13.37
CA GLU A 272 15.49 -0.04 -12.65
C GLU A 272 16.72 -0.83 -12.22
N LYS A 273 17.83 -0.12 -12.06
CA LYS A 273 19.13 -0.72 -11.79
C LYS A 273 19.26 -1.10 -10.31
N SER A 274 19.51 -2.37 -10.02
CA SER A 274 19.74 -2.86 -8.66
C SER A 274 21.00 -2.28 -8.03
N VAL A 275 20.95 -2.02 -6.72
CA VAL A 275 22.08 -1.55 -5.93
C VAL A 275 22.92 -2.76 -5.49
N PRO A 276 24.22 -2.81 -5.81
CA PRO A 276 25.06 -3.94 -5.41
C PRO A 276 25.11 -4.11 -3.88
N LYS A 277 25.05 -5.37 -3.42
CA LYS A 277 25.17 -5.78 -2.00
C LYS A 277 24.00 -5.40 -1.08
N ILE A 278 22.97 -4.74 -1.60
CA ILE A 278 21.77 -4.41 -0.84
C ILE A 278 20.60 -5.04 -1.57
N HIS A 279 19.94 -5.97 -0.90
CA HIS A 279 18.85 -6.73 -1.48
C HIS A 279 17.62 -5.83 -1.61
N ASN A 280 16.83 -6.08 -2.65
CA ASN A 280 15.55 -5.41 -2.86
C ASN A 280 15.65 -3.88 -2.89
N LEU A 281 16.76 -3.34 -3.40
CA LEU A 281 16.98 -1.90 -3.57
C LEU A 281 17.45 -1.58 -4.99
N VAL A 282 16.86 -0.54 -5.58
CA VAL A 282 17.16 -0.05 -6.93
C VAL A 282 17.44 1.45 -6.93
N GLU A 283 18.20 1.94 -7.90
CA GLU A 283 18.31 3.37 -8.21
C GLU A 283 16.95 3.89 -8.69
N ALA A 284 16.39 4.90 -8.02
CA ALA A 284 15.06 5.40 -8.35
C ALA A 284 15.06 6.15 -9.69
N ASP A 285 14.06 5.91 -10.52
CA ASP A 285 13.79 6.68 -11.72
C ASP A 285 12.61 7.67 -11.52
N TYR A 286 12.07 8.23 -12.60
CA TYR A 286 10.93 9.13 -12.56
C TYR A 286 9.75 8.49 -11.83
N SER A 287 9.29 9.18 -10.80
CA SER A 287 8.36 8.65 -9.81
C SER A 287 7.31 9.69 -9.46
N TYR A 288 6.07 9.26 -9.34
CA TYR A 288 5.00 10.02 -8.70
C TYR A 288 4.66 9.46 -7.33
N TRP A 289 3.85 10.20 -6.58
CA TRP A 289 3.38 9.87 -5.23
C TRP A 289 4.49 9.80 -4.17
N THR A 290 4.15 10.25 -2.96
CA THR A 290 5.04 10.28 -1.80
C THR A 290 4.50 9.46 -0.63
N LEU A 291 3.78 8.36 -0.95
CA LEU A 291 3.11 7.47 0.03
C LEU A 291 4.00 7.14 1.22
N GLY A 292 5.27 6.82 0.96
CA GLY A 292 6.26 6.77 2.02
C GLY A 292 7.70 6.71 1.52
N TYR A 293 8.60 7.28 2.31
CA TYR A 293 10.04 7.27 2.04
C TYR A 293 10.87 7.38 3.33
N MET A 294 12.07 6.82 3.30
CA MET A 294 13.12 7.11 4.27
C MET A 294 13.87 8.36 3.81
N LEU A 295 14.25 9.22 4.76
CA LEU A 295 15.02 10.43 4.49
C LEU A 295 16.20 10.53 5.46
N SER A 296 17.39 10.79 4.92
CA SER A 296 18.57 11.09 5.71
C SER A 296 18.62 12.58 6.08
N LEU A 297 19.37 12.92 7.14
CA LEU A 297 19.63 14.32 7.49
C LEU A 297 20.21 15.10 6.30
N GLN A 298 21.15 14.49 5.59
CA GLN A 298 21.78 15.10 4.42
C GLN A 298 20.76 15.31 3.30
N GLY A 299 19.87 14.35 3.06
CA GLY A 299 18.80 14.48 2.08
C GLY A 299 17.89 15.66 2.40
N ALA A 300 17.43 15.79 3.65
CA ALA A 300 16.63 16.93 4.09
C ALA A 300 17.36 18.28 3.87
N GLN A 301 18.65 18.35 4.21
CA GLN A 301 19.46 19.55 3.96
C GLN A 301 19.57 19.88 2.47
N LYS A 302 19.77 18.89 1.59
CA LYS A 302 19.83 19.09 0.14
C LYS A 302 18.52 19.61 -0.43
N LEU A 303 17.38 19.05 0.01
CA LEU A 303 16.05 19.46 -0.41
C LEU A 303 15.74 20.92 0.02
N LEU A 304 16.08 21.30 1.25
CA LEU A 304 15.87 22.67 1.73
C LEU A 304 16.81 23.68 1.06
N ARG A 305 18.05 23.29 0.79
CA ARG A 305 19.06 24.11 0.11
C ARG A 305 18.66 24.50 -1.32
N ALA A 306 17.75 23.74 -1.93
CA ALA A 306 17.19 24.06 -3.24
C ALA A 306 16.23 25.28 -3.23
N GLU A 307 15.92 25.82 -2.03
CA GLU A 307 14.98 26.92 -1.83
C GLU A 307 13.63 26.70 -2.54
N PRO A 308 12.98 25.54 -2.35
CA PRO A 308 11.90 25.11 -3.24
C PRO A 308 10.66 25.99 -3.16
N LEU A 309 10.45 26.73 -2.07
CA LEU A 309 9.35 27.69 -1.96
C LEU A 309 9.45 28.80 -3.01
N SER A 310 10.67 29.18 -3.42
CA SER A 310 10.89 30.23 -4.43
C SER A 310 10.64 29.78 -5.88
N ARG A 311 10.53 28.46 -6.10
CA ARG A 311 10.47 27.78 -7.39
C ARG A 311 9.61 26.52 -7.28
N MET A 312 8.37 26.73 -6.84
CA MET A 312 7.53 25.66 -6.34
C MET A 312 7.02 24.74 -7.46
N LEU A 313 7.14 23.44 -7.21
CA LEU A 313 6.59 22.31 -7.95
C LEU A 313 5.83 21.42 -6.96
N PRO A 314 4.91 20.54 -7.41
CA PRO A 314 4.37 19.49 -6.55
C PRO A 314 5.53 18.63 -6.00
N VAL A 315 5.34 18.03 -4.83
CA VAL A 315 6.42 17.32 -4.14
C VAL A 315 6.97 16.17 -4.99
N ASP A 316 6.09 15.49 -5.71
CA ASP A 316 6.40 14.36 -6.56
C ASP A 316 6.97 14.75 -7.93
N GLU A 317 6.95 16.02 -8.31
CA GLU A 317 7.74 16.56 -9.44
C GLU A 317 9.07 17.14 -8.96
N PHE A 318 9.06 17.81 -7.80
CA PHE A 318 10.25 18.39 -7.19
C PHE A 318 11.30 17.34 -6.84
N LEU A 319 10.89 16.22 -6.22
CA LEU A 319 11.84 15.18 -5.83
C LEU A 319 12.60 14.63 -7.06
N PRO A 320 11.96 14.16 -8.15
CA PRO A 320 12.67 13.74 -9.37
C PRO A 320 13.61 14.77 -9.99
N VAL A 321 13.25 16.06 -9.92
CA VAL A 321 14.17 17.13 -10.35
C VAL A 321 15.46 17.08 -9.53
N MET A 322 15.37 16.92 -8.21
CA MET A 322 16.52 16.94 -7.31
C MET A 322 17.50 15.76 -7.50
N TYR A 323 17.07 14.66 -8.13
CA TYR A 323 17.93 13.52 -8.47
C TYR A 323 18.11 13.27 -9.98
N ASN A 324 17.86 14.29 -10.82
CA ASN A 324 18.06 14.27 -12.29
C ASN A 324 17.28 13.16 -13.04
N LYS A 325 16.06 12.86 -12.60
CA LYS A 325 15.18 11.87 -13.26
C LYS A 325 13.85 12.46 -13.71
N HIS A 326 13.75 13.78 -13.78
CA HIS A 326 12.56 14.44 -14.29
C HIS A 326 12.59 14.49 -15.83
N PRO A 327 11.49 14.15 -16.55
CA PRO A 327 11.49 14.10 -18.01
C PRO A 327 11.54 15.48 -18.68
N VAL A 328 11.08 16.53 -17.98
CA VAL A 328 11.11 17.90 -18.49
C VAL A 328 12.41 18.60 -18.06
N SER A 329 13.29 18.88 -19.03
CA SER A 329 14.58 19.54 -18.79
C SER A 329 14.44 20.98 -18.30
N GLU A 330 13.45 21.72 -18.82
CA GLU A 330 13.18 23.11 -18.44
C GLU A 330 12.98 23.25 -16.92
N TYR A 331 12.34 22.26 -16.27
CA TYR A 331 12.13 22.29 -14.82
C TYR A 331 13.43 22.06 -14.07
N MET A 332 14.28 21.18 -14.58
CA MET A 332 15.58 20.91 -13.98
C MET A 332 16.52 22.12 -14.07
N ASP A 333 16.48 22.87 -15.16
CA ASP A 333 17.36 24.02 -15.41
C ASP A 333 17.20 25.14 -14.36
N HIS A 334 16.04 25.22 -13.69
CA HIS A 334 15.82 26.13 -12.58
C HIS A 334 16.52 25.76 -11.27
N PHE A 335 17.08 24.55 -11.17
CA PHE A 335 17.76 24.06 -9.97
C PHE A 335 19.19 23.65 -10.30
N GLU A 336 20.18 24.51 -10.04
CA GLU A 336 21.58 24.22 -10.42
C GLU A 336 22.18 22.99 -9.71
N ARG A 337 21.85 22.78 -8.42
CA ARG A 337 22.38 21.69 -7.61
C ARG A 337 21.32 20.60 -7.41
N ARG A 338 21.42 19.53 -8.19
CA ARG A 338 20.54 18.35 -8.18
C ARG A 338 21.35 17.10 -7.84
N ASP A 339 21.86 17.06 -6.61
CA ASP A 339 22.79 16.04 -6.11
C ASP A 339 22.13 15.09 -5.08
N LEU A 340 20.80 14.98 -5.10
CA LEU A 340 20.06 14.05 -4.25
C LEU A 340 20.27 12.61 -4.77
N ARG A 341 20.65 11.70 -3.88
CA ARG A 341 20.80 10.27 -4.16
C ARG A 341 19.55 9.53 -3.74
N ALA A 342 18.69 9.26 -4.73
CA ALA A 342 17.41 8.61 -4.53
C ALA A 342 17.45 7.13 -4.93
N PHE A 343 16.90 6.28 -4.06
CA PHE A 343 16.71 4.86 -4.29
C PHE A 343 15.24 4.47 -4.03
N SER A 344 14.88 3.23 -4.35
CA SER A 344 13.57 2.67 -4.04
C SER A 344 13.72 1.24 -3.55
N ALA A 345 12.91 0.85 -2.57
CA ALA A 345 12.66 -0.56 -2.30
C ALA A 345 12.01 -1.20 -3.53
N GLU A 346 12.41 -2.44 -3.85
CA GLU A 346 11.89 -3.22 -4.96
C GLU A 346 11.80 -4.70 -4.54
N PRO A 347 10.59 -5.29 -4.38
CA PRO A 347 9.28 -4.65 -4.55
C PRO A 347 9.01 -3.61 -3.46
N LEU A 348 8.00 -2.75 -3.66
CA LEU A 348 7.60 -1.76 -2.67
C LEU A 348 7.15 -2.41 -1.35
N LEU A 349 7.13 -1.58 -0.30
CA LEU A 349 6.75 -1.98 1.06
C LEU A 349 5.36 -1.46 1.45
N VAL A 350 4.91 -0.38 0.79
CA VAL A 350 3.58 0.20 0.98
C VAL A 350 2.97 0.59 -0.36
N TYR A 351 1.65 0.48 -0.43
CA TYR A 351 0.83 0.74 -1.63
C TYR A 351 -0.34 1.64 -1.25
N PRO A 352 -0.98 2.36 -2.20
CA PRO A 352 -2.15 3.15 -1.86
C PRO A 352 -3.32 2.23 -1.47
N THR A 353 -4.21 2.73 -0.61
CA THR A 353 -5.45 2.01 -0.27
C THR A 353 -6.44 1.92 -1.43
N HIS A 354 -6.43 2.93 -2.31
CA HIS A 354 -7.30 3.05 -3.47
C HIS A 354 -6.52 3.68 -4.62
N TYR A 355 -6.76 3.20 -5.84
CA TYR A 355 -6.20 3.77 -7.06
C TYR A 355 -7.21 4.76 -7.69
N THR A 356 -6.70 5.64 -8.55
CA THR A 356 -7.56 6.55 -9.32
C THR A 356 -8.60 5.74 -10.10
N GLY A 357 -9.88 6.06 -9.91
CA GLY A 357 -10.99 5.37 -10.57
C GLY A 357 -11.64 4.27 -9.73
N ASP A 358 -11.02 3.85 -8.62
CA ASP A 358 -11.63 2.88 -7.70
C ASP A 358 -12.89 3.46 -7.03
N ALA A 359 -13.84 2.57 -6.75
CA ALA A 359 -14.99 2.93 -5.91
C ALA A 359 -14.51 3.35 -4.52
N GLY A 360 -14.86 4.58 -4.10
CA GLY A 360 -14.43 5.16 -2.82
C GLY A 360 -13.13 5.99 -2.88
N TYR A 361 -12.48 6.09 -4.04
CA TYR A 361 -11.31 6.96 -4.21
C TYR A 361 -11.68 8.44 -4.01
N ILE A 362 -10.97 9.11 -3.09
CA ILE A 362 -11.07 10.55 -2.82
C ILE A 362 -9.66 11.11 -2.71
N SER A 363 -9.29 12.02 -3.62
CA SER A 363 -8.02 12.76 -3.55
C SER A 363 -8.21 14.12 -2.90
N ASP A 364 -7.49 14.38 -1.81
CA ASP A 364 -7.50 15.69 -1.13
C ASP A 364 -6.56 16.70 -1.79
N THR A 365 -5.59 16.25 -2.59
CA THR A 365 -4.67 17.09 -3.37
C THR A 365 -5.34 17.55 -4.67
N GLU A 366 -5.91 16.62 -5.42
CA GLU A 366 -6.34 16.88 -6.80
C GLU A 366 -7.75 17.51 -6.93
N THR A 367 -8.58 17.51 -5.88
CA THR A 367 -9.97 18.01 -5.89
C THR A 367 -10.14 19.45 -5.38
N SER A 368 -9.08 20.25 -5.40
CA SER A 368 -9.06 21.60 -4.82
C SER A 368 -8.88 22.72 -5.86
N VAL A 369 -9.30 23.95 -5.54
CA VAL A 369 -9.19 25.11 -6.45
C VAL A 369 -7.73 25.39 -6.84
N VAL A 370 -7.55 26.07 -7.97
CA VAL A 370 -6.22 26.55 -8.41
C VAL A 370 -5.63 27.47 -7.33
N TRP A 371 -4.33 27.38 -7.10
CA TRP A 371 -3.64 28.05 -5.99
C TRP A 371 -3.85 29.57 -5.95
N ASP A 372 -3.92 30.23 -7.11
CA ASP A 372 -4.01 31.70 -7.28
C ASP A 372 -5.40 32.20 -7.68
N ASN A 373 -6.40 31.30 -7.82
CA ASN A 373 -7.73 31.70 -8.25
C ASN A 373 -8.84 30.90 -7.56
N GLU A 374 -9.43 31.52 -6.54
CA GLU A 374 -10.49 30.93 -5.72
C GLU A 374 -11.81 30.74 -6.47
N THR A 375 -11.98 31.40 -7.63
CA THR A 375 -13.22 31.33 -8.43
C THR A 375 -13.23 30.15 -9.41
N VAL A 376 -12.08 29.56 -9.72
CA VAL A 376 -11.96 28.41 -10.63
C VAL A 376 -11.92 27.13 -9.80
N LYS A 377 -13.09 26.54 -9.60
CA LYS A 377 -13.19 25.15 -9.12
C LYS A 377 -12.61 24.23 -10.18
N THR A 378 -11.70 23.37 -9.78
CA THR A 378 -11.22 22.30 -10.64
C THR A 378 -12.21 21.16 -10.49
N ASP A 379 -13.31 21.23 -11.24
CA ASP A 379 -14.30 20.16 -11.19
C ASP A 379 -13.69 18.89 -11.79
N TRP A 380 -13.71 17.83 -10.99
CA TRP A 380 -13.41 16.47 -11.42
C TRP A 380 -14.54 15.97 -12.32
N ASP A 381 -14.56 16.44 -13.57
CA ASP A 381 -15.58 16.02 -14.53
C ASP A 381 -15.18 14.66 -15.12
N ARG A 382 -15.75 13.58 -14.55
CA ARG A 382 -15.51 12.16 -14.94
C ARG A 382 -15.64 11.92 -16.45
N ALA A 383 -16.43 12.73 -17.16
CA ALA A 383 -16.71 12.57 -18.58
C ALA A 383 -15.68 13.27 -19.51
N LYS A 384 -14.83 14.17 -18.99
CA LYS A 384 -13.91 14.97 -19.81
C LYS A 384 -12.43 14.78 -19.49
N SER A 385 -12.10 14.08 -18.41
CA SER A 385 -10.70 13.92 -18.02
C SER A 385 -10.01 12.83 -18.85
N ARG A 386 -9.15 13.24 -19.80
CA ARG A 386 -8.16 12.37 -20.48
C ARG A 386 -7.34 11.56 -19.47
N LYS A 387 -7.17 12.09 -18.25
CA LYS A 387 -6.56 11.43 -17.09
C LYS A 387 -7.27 10.13 -16.68
N THR A 388 -8.60 9.99 -16.79
CA THR A 388 -9.27 8.75 -16.38
C THR A 388 -9.04 7.60 -17.36
N GLN A 389 -8.91 7.90 -18.65
CA GLN A 389 -8.57 6.92 -19.68
C GLN A 389 -7.07 6.62 -19.68
N GLU A 390 -6.20 7.64 -19.72
CA GLU A 390 -4.74 7.45 -19.72
C GLU A 390 -4.22 6.96 -18.36
N GLN A 391 -4.71 7.45 -17.21
CA GLN A 391 -4.35 6.84 -15.91
C GLN A 391 -5.09 5.53 -15.65
N GLY A 392 -6.24 5.26 -16.27
CA GLY A 392 -6.84 3.94 -16.24
C GLY A 392 -5.95 2.93 -16.96
N GLU A 393 -5.57 3.22 -18.20
CA GLU A 393 -4.69 2.39 -19.03
C GLU A 393 -3.27 2.30 -18.45
N LEU A 394 -2.65 3.42 -18.06
CA LEU A 394 -1.35 3.45 -17.37
C LEU A 394 -1.42 2.92 -15.93
N SER A 395 -2.58 2.90 -15.25
CA SER A 395 -2.73 2.21 -13.95
C SER A 395 -2.74 0.70 -14.15
N PHE A 396 -3.21 0.20 -15.28
CA PHE A 396 -3.13 -1.22 -15.58
C PHE A 396 -1.71 -1.64 -15.98
N GLU A 397 -0.93 -0.76 -16.63
CA GLU A 397 0.45 -1.06 -17.07
C GLU A 397 1.55 -0.66 -16.06
N ALA A 398 1.36 0.41 -15.28
CA ALA A 398 2.31 0.94 -14.28
C ALA A 398 1.95 0.61 -12.83
N GLN A 399 1.19 -0.48 -12.63
CA GLN A 399 1.08 -1.09 -11.32
C GLN A 399 2.44 -1.68 -10.97
N ASN A 400 3.14 -1.06 -10.02
CA ASN A 400 4.21 -1.73 -9.28
C ASN A 400 3.61 -3.07 -8.84
N SER A 401 4.13 -4.18 -9.37
CA SER A 401 3.52 -5.50 -9.15
C SER A 401 3.45 -5.73 -7.65
N ASP A 402 2.23 -5.90 -7.15
CA ASP A 402 1.97 -6.38 -5.80
C ASP A 402 2.68 -7.75 -5.66
N VAL A 403 3.30 -8.02 -4.51
CA VAL A 403 3.96 -9.32 -4.26
C VAL A 403 2.95 -10.47 -4.37
N LEU A 404 1.64 -10.19 -4.27
CA LEU A 404 0.57 -11.15 -4.51
C LEU A 404 0.23 -11.38 -6.01
N GLN A 405 0.60 -10.45 -6.90
CA GLN A 405 0.47 -10.62 -8.36
C GLN A 405 1.73 -11.18 -9.02
N SER A 406 2.92 -10.89 -8.45
CA SER A 406 4.12 -11.68 -8.73
C SER A 406 3.97 -13.01 -8.02
N GLU A 407 4.27 -14.11 -8.67
CA GLU A 407 4.12 -15.40 -8.04
C GLU A 407 4.91 -15.45 -6.71
N LEU A 408 4.21 -15.80 -5.63
CA LEU A 408 4.78 -16.40 -4.43
C LEU A 408 5.78 -17.54 -4.78
N GLU A 409 5.87 -17.98 -6.04
CA GLU A 409 6.79 -18.94 -6.66
C GLU A 409 8.29 -18.59 -6.50
N ASN A 410 8.70 -17.32 -6.47
CA ASN A 410 10.14 -16.96 -6.54
C ASN A 410 10.82 -16.50 -5.23
N TRP A 411 10.09 -16.18 -4.17
CA TRP A 411 10.70 -15.50 -3.00
C TRP A 411 11.49 -16.41 -2.04
N SER A 412 11.27 -17.73 -2.03
CA SER A 412 12.08 -18.65 -1.21
C SER A 412 13.15 -19.40 -1.98
N ALA A 413 13.38 -19.07 -3.26
CA ALA A 413 14.36 -19.75 -4.11
C ALA A 413 15.61 -18.90 -4.37
N ARG A 414 15.70 -17.68 -3.83
CA ARG A 414 16.78 -16.75 -4.14
C ARG A 414 17.72 -16.36 -2.99
N ASP A 415 17.49 -16.82 -1.76
CA ASP A 415 18.46 -16.63 -0.67
C ASP A 415 18.52 -17.87 0.25
N GLU A 416 19.00 -18.98 -0.30
CA GLU A 416 19.82 -19.99 0.39
C GLU A 416 20.75 -20.60 -0.67
N LEU A 417 21.70 -19.81 -1.18
CA LEU A 417 22.94 -20.26 -1.83
C LEU A 417 23.98 -19.13 -1.88
#